data_AF-T0Z7I7-F1
#
_entry.id   AF-T0Z7I7-F1
#
_cell.length_a   1.000
_cell.length_b   1.000
_cell.length_c   1.000
_cell.angle_alpha   90.00
_cell.angle_beta   90.00
_cell.angle_gamma   90.00
#
_symmetry.space_group_name_H-M   'P 1'
#
loop_
_entity.id
_entity.type
_entity.pdbx_description
1 polymer ?
#
loop_
_entity_poly.entity_id
_entity_poly.type
_entity_poly.pdbx_seq_one_letter_code
_entity_poly.pdbx_strand_id
1 'polypeptide(L)' 'EDLVGFPKFPPGTKSLLSKCLTPEIWEKYKDKKDKFGLSFKLCIFSGCQNVDSGVGVYAASHDSYYAF' A
#
# COMPACT_ATOMS: atom_id res chain seq x y z
N GLU A 1 3.22 -11.75 -6.66
CA GLU A 1 3.58 -11.03 -7.89
C GLU A 1 3.72 -9.56 -7.53
N ASP A 2 4.87 -8.95 -7.77
CA ASP A 2 5.16 -7.59 -7.33
C ASP A 2 4.21 -6.55 -7.95
N LEU A 3 3.84 -5.55 -7.16
CA LEU A 3 3.14 -4.36 -7.65
C LEU A 3 4.06 -3.57 -8.59
N VAL A 4 3.83 -3.72 -9.90
CA VAL A 4 4.62 -3.09 -10.97
C VAL A 4 4.22 -1.65 -11.30
N GLY A 5 3.05 -1.19 -10.86
CA GLY A 5 2.56 0.16 -11.14
C GLY A 5 1.51 0.63 -10.15
N PHE A 6 1.02 1.85 -10.36
CA PHE A 6 0.00 2.46 -9.50
C PHE A 6 -1.26 1.58 -9.44
N PRO A 7 -1.70 1.14 -8.25
CA PRO A 7 -2.88 0.30 -8.11
C PRO A 7 -4.14 0.95 -8.67
N LYS A 8 -4.94 0.18 -9.40
CA LYS A 8 -6.27 0.60 -9.85
C LYS A 8 -7.32 -0.14 -9.04
N PHE A 9 -8.12 0.61 -8.29
CA PHE A 9 -9.22 0.05 -7.52
C PHE A 9 -10.52 0.08 -8.35
N PRO A 10 -11.33 -1.00 -8.34
CA PRO A 10 -12.61 -1.01 -9.03
C PRO A 10 -13.58 0.02 -8.41
N PRO A 11 -14.56 0.52 -9.19
CA PRO A 11 -15.60 1.38 -8.66
C PRO A 11 -16.31 0.73 -7.47
N GLY A 12 -16.44 1.47 -6.37
CA GLY A 12 -17.09 0.98 -5.15
C GLY A 12 -16.14 0.40 -4.09
N THR A 13 -14.82 0.32 -4.33
CA THR A 13 -13.85 0.02 -3.27
C THR A 13 -13.84 1.10 -2.20
N LYS A 14 -14.05 0.70 -0.93
CA LYS A 14 -14.20 1.62 0.22
C LYS A 14 -13.04 1.60 1.21
N SER A 15 -11.99 0.81 0.92
CA SER A 15 -10.85 0.65 1.81
C SER A 15 -10.17 1.98 2.12
N LEU A 16 -9.58 2.12 3.31
CA LEU A 16 -8.77 3.29 3.63
C LEU A 16 -7.57 3.42 2.68
N LEU A 17 -7.00 2.30 2.24
CA LEU A 17 -5.96 2.27 1.21
C LEU A 17 -6.43 2.99 -0.07
N SER A 18 -7.60 2.65 -0.62
CA SER A 18 -8.04 3.25 -1.89
C SER A 18 -8.34 4.74 -1.77
N LYS A 19 -8.74 5.20 -0.58
CA LYS A 19 -9.01 6.61 -0.29
C LYS A 19 -7.74 7.43 -0.10
N CYS A 20 -6.71 6.85 0.49
CA CYS A 20 -5.49 7.56 0.84
C CYS A 20 -4.38 7.41 -0.21
N LEU A 21 -4.36 6.32 -1.00
CA LEU A 21 -3.29 6.08 -1.98
C LEU A 21 -3.44 7.01 -3.19
N THR A 22 -2.85 8.19 -3.09
CA THR A 22 -2.74 9.14 -4.20
C THR A 22 -1.50 8.85 -5.06
N PRO A 23 -1.46 9.34 -6.32
CA PRO A 23 -0.25 9.27 -7.15
C PRO A 23 0.99 9.86 -6.47
N GLU A 24 0.82 10.92 -5.68
CA GLU A 24 1.90 11.56 -4.93
C GLU A 24 2.48 10.63 -3.84
N ILE A 25 1.61 9.96 -3.06
CA ILE A 25 2.04 8.99 -2.06
C ILE A 25 2.73 7.79 -2.72
N TRP A 26 2.17 7.31 -3.83
CA TRP A 26 2.78 6.23 -4.58
C TRP A 26 4.18 6.58 -5.08
N GLU A 27 4.36 7.71 -5.76
CA GLU A 27 5.67 8.13 -6.27
C GLU A 27 6.69 8.35 -5.13
N LYS A 28 6.22 8.83 -3.97
CA LYS A 28 7.08 9.04 -2.79
C LYS A 28 7.60 7.74 -2.18
N TYR A 29 6.82 6.65 -2.22
CA TYR A 29 7.09 5.44 -1.43
C TYR A 29 7.22 4.13 -2.22
N LYS A 30 6.83 4.06 -3.50
CA LYS A 30 6.80 2.81 -4.30
C LYS A 30 8.12 2.03 -4.28
N ASP A 31 9.26 2.72 -4.21
CA ASP A 31 10.60 2.12 -4.22
C ASP A 31 11.29 2.18 -2.85
N LYS A 32 10.60 2.69 -1.81
CA LYS A 32 11.14 2.75 -0.46
C LYS A 32 10.95 1.43 0.28
N LYS A 33 11.89 1.19 1.20
CA LYS A 33 11.88 0.11 2.16
C LYS A 33 12.06 0.70 3.56
N ASP A 34 11.51 0.02 4.55
CA ASP A 34 11.77 0.33 5.95
C ASP A 34 13.17 -0.14 6.37
N LYS A 35 13.57 0.12 7.63
CA LYS A 35 14.88 -0.30 8.16
C LYS A 35 15.11 -1.81 8.14
N PHE A 36 14.06 -2.61 8.03
CA PHE A 36 14.12 -4.08 7.96
C PHE A 36 14.12 -4.58 6.51
N GLY A 37 14.13 -3.68 5.52
CA GLY A 37 14.15 -4.03 4.11
C GLY A 37 12.78 -4.40 3.53
N LEU A 38 11.69 -4.14 4.25
CA LEU A 38 10.33 -4.43 3.81
C LEU A 38 9.76 -3.24 3.03
N SER A 39 9.16 -3.52 1.87
CA SER A 39 8.72 -2.47 0.96
C SER A 39 7.35 -1.90 1.30
N PHE A 40 7.12 -0.64 0.92
CA PHE A 40 5.79 -0.05 0.93
C PHE A 40 4.76 -0.91 0.17
N LYS A 41 5.18 -1.45 -0.98
CA LYS A 41 4.36 -2.33 -1.83
C LYS A 41 3.88 -3.56 -1.06
N LEU A 42 4.74 -4.15 -0.22
CA LEU A 42 4.34 -5.29 0.63
C LEU A 42 3.23 -4.89 1.61
N CYS A 43 3.28 -3.68 2.15
CA CYS A 43 2.30 -3.20 3.12
C CYS A 43 0.89 -3.03 2.53
N ILE A 44 0.80 -2.68 1.25
CA ILE A 44 -0.48 -2.40 0.57
C ILE A 44 -0.95 -3.55 -0.34
N PHE A 45 -0.10 -4.55 -0.56
CA PHE A 45 -0.32 -5.64 -1.52
C PHE A 45 -1.66 -6.34 -1.29
N SER A 46 -1.92 -6.74 -0.04
CA SER A 46 -3.16 -7.43 0.32
C SER A 46 -4.40 -6.57 0.07
N GLY A 47 -4.36 -5.25 0.33
CA GLY A 47 -5.50 -4.37 0.06
C GLY A 47 -5.72 -4.05 -1.41
N CYS A 48 -4.69 -4.20 -2.25
CA CYS A 48 -4.84 -4.12 -3.70
C CYS A 48 -5.52 -5.36 -4.27
N GLN A 49 -5.32 -6.53 -3.67
CA GLN A 49 -5.95 -7.79 -4.09
C GLN A 49 -7.34 -7.98 -3.48
N ASN A 50 -7.50 -7.70 -2.19
CA ASN A 50 -8.73 -7.93 -1.41
C ASN A 50 -9.47 -6.60 -1.22
N VAL A 51 -10.15 -6.16 -2.29
CA VAL A 51 -10.80 -4.85 -2.39
C VAL A 51 -12.06 -4.70 -1.53
N ASP A 52 -12.52 -5.77 -0.90
CA ASP A 52 -13.57 -5.84 0.11
C ASP A 52 -13.08 -5.47 1.52
N SER A 53 -11.76 -5.38 1.73
CA SER A 53 -11.17 -4.96 3.01
C SER A 53 -11.56 -3.53 3.40
N GLY A 54 -11.89 -3.30 4.67
CA GLY A 54 -12.16 -1.97 5.19
C GLY A 54 -10.93 -1.06 5.26
N VAL A 55 -9.72 -1.63 5.41
CA VAL A 55 -8.47 -0.87 5.58
C VAL A 55 -7.52 -1.10 4.41
N GLY A 56 -7.15 -2.36 4.13
CA GLY A 56 -6.27 -2.72 3.02
C GLY A 56 -4.77 -2.44 3.21
N VAL A 57 -4.32 -2.11 4.43
CA VAL A 57 -2.89 -1.87 4.73
C VAL A 57 -2.47 -2.71 5.92
N TYR A 58 -1.31 -3.35 5.81
CA TYR A 58 -0.69 -4.15 6.86
C TYR A 58 0.76 -3.70 7.02
N ALA A 59 1.12 -3.20 8.20
CA ALA A 59 2.51 -2.87 8.48
C ALA A 59 3.36 -4.15 8.41
N ALA A 60 4.40 -4.13 7.58
CA ALA A 60 5.31 -5.26 7.44
C ALA A 60 6.28 -5.34 8.63
N SER A 61 6.58 -4.21 9.26
CA SER A 61 7.31 -4.11 10.53
C SER A 61 6.82 -2.93 11.37
N HIS A 62 7.31 -2.82 12.61
CA HIS A 62 7.06 -1.66 13.47
C HIS A 62 7.61 -0.35 12.87
N ASP A 63 8.67 -0.41 12.06
CA ASP A 63 9.26 0.77 11.42
C ASP A 63 8.42 1.25 10.22
N SER A 64 7.58 0.38 9.64
CA SER A 64 6.74 0.74 8.49
C SER A 64 5.77 1.90 8.79
N TYR A 65 5.31 2.07 10.04
CA TYR A 65 4.46 3.20 10.45
C TYR A 65 5.16 4.57 10.42
N TYR A 66 6.49 4.57 10.47
CA TYR A 66 7.30 5.78 10.44
C TYR A 66 7.96 5.99 9.07
N ALA A 67 8.15 4.91 8.30
CA ALA A 67 8.80 4.94 7.00
C ALA A 67 7.89 5.41 5.85
N PHE A 68 6.58 5.14 5.94
CA PHE A 68 5.58 5.41 4.89
C PHE A 68 4.42 6.25 5.44
#